data_AF-A0A7W0FI05-F1
#
_entry.id   AF-A0A7W0FI05-F1
#
_cell.length_a   1.000
_cell.length_b   1.000
_cell.length_c   1.000
_cell.angle_alpha   90.00
_cell.angle_beta   90.00
_cell.angle_gamma   90.00
#
_symmetry.space_group_name_H-M   'P 1'
#
loop_
_entity.id
_entity.type
_entity.pdbx_description
1 polymer ?
#
loop_
_entity_poly.entity_id
_entity_poly.type
_entity_poly.pdbx_seq_one_letter_code
_entity_poly.pdbx_strand_id
1 'polypeptide(L)' 'QATDGEDGPTDAAGAYVTGETLEKALSLGIEPETYLDNNDAYRFFEKVGGLIMTGPSRTNVNDLNYIFRF' A
#
# COMPACT_ATOMS: atom_id res chain seq x y z
N GLN A 1 -3.52 -7.25 2.80
CA GLN A 1 -3.32 -6.34 3.94
C GLN A 1 -3.24 -7.23 5.16
N ALA A 2 -2.09 -7.26 5.82
CA ALA A 2 -1.80 -8.22 6.87
C ALA A 2 -2.44 -7.78 8.20
N THR A 3 -3.06 -8.73 8.89
CA THR A 3 -3.79 -8.45 10.13
C THR A 3 -2.90 -8.33 11.38
N ASP A 4 -1.62 -8.71 11.29
CA ASP A 4 -0.61 -8.45 12.32
C ASP A 4 -0.15 -6.98 12.37
N GLY A 5 -0.47 -6.21 11.33
CA GLY A 5 -0.12 -4.80 11.22
C GLY A 5 1.18 -4.54 10.46
N GLU A 6 1.79 -5.58 9.88
CA GLU A 6 3.07 -5.53 9.16
C GLU A 6 2.96 -6.33 7.85
N ASP A 7 3.12 -5.67 6.71
CA ASP A 7 3.11 -6.29 5.37
C ASP A 7 4.55 -6.42 4.86
N GLY A 8 5.04 -7.66 4.79
CA GLY A 8 6.45 -7.94 4.52
C GLY A 8 7.38 -7.36 5.60
N PRO A 9 8.62 -6.97 5.25
CA PRO A 9 9.57 -6.37 6.18
C PRO A 9 9.34 -4.84 6.33
N THR A 10 8.09 -4.42 6.56
CA THR A 10 7.70 -2.99 6.62
C THR A 10 6.83 -2.69 7.84
N ASP A 11 6.66 -1.41 8.16
CA ASP A 11 5.83 -0.93 9.26
C ASP A 11 4.38 -0.62 8.85
N ALA A 12 4.02 -0.87 7.59
CA ALA A 12 2.67 -0.70 7.07
C ALA A 12 1.92 -2.03 7.15
N ALA A 13 0.62 -2.00 7.46
CA ALA A 13 -0.25 -3.18 7.39
C ALA A 13 -0.68 -3.52 5.94
N GLY A 14 -0.32 -2.66 4.99
CA GLY A 14 -0.65 -2.76 3.58
C GLY A 14 -0.89 -1.38 2.98
N ALA A 15 -1.65 -1.32 1.89
CA ALA A 15 -1.95 -0.09 1.18
C ALA A 15 -3.40 -0.04 0.68
N TYR A 16 -3.86 1.17 0.32
CA TYR A 16 -5.10 1.41 -0.39
C TYR A 16 -4.86 2.20 -1.68
N VAL A 17 -5.80 2.08 -2.61
CA VAL A 17 -5.83 2.83 -3.85
C VAL A 17 -7.23 3.36 -4.13
N THR A 18 -7.31 4.45 -4.87
CA THR A 18 -8.54 5.02 -5.42
C THR A 18 -8.40 5.14 -6.94
N GLY A 19 -9.47 5.56 -7.62
CA GLY A 19 -9.39 5.88 -9.06
C GLY A 19 -8.40 6.99 -9.41
N GLU A 20 -8.00 7.81 -8.42
CA GLU A 20 -7.10 8.95 -8.59
C GLU A 20 -5.63 8.59 -8.31
N THR A 21 -5.35 7.40 -7.76
CA THR A 21 -3.99 7.04 -7.32
C THR A 21 -2.98 7.07 -8.47
N LEU A 22 -3.36 6.61 -9.67
CA LEU A 22 -2.49 6.62 -10.83
C LEU A 22 -2.20 8.05 -11.31
N GLU A 23 -3.22 8.89 -11.43
CA GLU A 23 -3.05 10.30 -11.81
C GLU A 23 -2.18 11.06 -10.82
N LYS A 24 -2.39 10.82 -9.51
CA LYS A 24 -1.54 11.38 -8.46
C LYS A 24 -0.08 10.93 -8.60
N ALA A 25 0.19 9.66 -8.87
CA ALA A 25 1.54 9.18 -9.09
C ALA A 25 2.22 9.91 -10.27
N LEU A 26 1.52 9.97 -11.41
CA LEU A 26 2.05 10.60 -12.63
C LEU A 26 2.29 12.11 -12.44
N SER A 27 1.39 12.82 -11.74
CA SER A 27 1.56 14.26 -11.45
C SER A 27 2.74 14.54 -10.50
N LEU A 28 3.14 13.56 -9.69
CA LEU A 28 4.36 13.60 -8.86
C LEU A 28 5.62 13.15 -9.63
N GLY A 29 5.51 12.82 -10.92
CA GLY A 29 6.61 12.29 -11.73
C GLY A 29 7.05 10.88 -11.30
N ILE A 30 6.14 10.11 -10.71
CA ILE A 30 6.38 8.75 -10.23
C ILE A 30 5.88 7.78 -11.29
N GLU A 31 6.79 6.96 -11.83
CA GLU A 31 6.48 5.88 -12.77
C GLU A 31 6.15 4.59 -11.99
N PRO A 32 4.87 4.16 -11.89
CA PRO A 32 4.49 3.04 -11.04
C PRO A 32 5.13 1.71 -11.45
N GLU A 33 5.30 1.49 -12.77
CA GLU A 33 5.91 0.27 -13.31
C GLU A 33 7.33 0.06 -12.78
N THR A 34 8.11 1.15 -12.62
CA THR A 34 9.47 1.06 -12.07
C THR A 34 9.48 0.53 -10.63
N TYR A 35 8.50 0.90 -9.80
CA TYR A 35 8.43 0.39 -8.43
C TYR A 35 7.93 -1.06 -8.40
N LEU A 36 7.01 -1.41 -9.30
CA LEU A 36 6.52 -2.78 -9.43
C LEU A 36 7.65 -3.74 -9.85
N ASP A 37 8.40 -3.39 -10.89
CA ASP A 37 9.52 -4.20 -11.40
C ASP A 37 10.62 -4.39 -10.35
N ASN A 38 10.81 -3.40 -9.47
CA ASN A 38 11.79 -3.45 -8.38
C ASN A 38 11.24 -4.09 -7.08
N ASN A 39 9.99 -4.58 -7.07
CA ASN A 39 9.31 -5.06 -5.85
C ASN A 39 9.30 -4.03 -4.71
N ASP A 40 9.20 -2.74 -5.05
CA ASP A 40 9.31 -1.61 -4.13
C ASP A 40 7.96 -0.90 -3.92
N ALA A 41 6.91 -1.70 -3.70
CA ALA A 41 5.55 -1.19 -3.51
C ALA A 41 5.45 -0.24 -2.30
N TYR A 42 6.21 -0.49 -1.23
CA TYR A 42 6.22 0.35 -0.04
C TYR A 42 6.56 1.80 -0.37
N ARG A 43 7.68 2.05 -1.08
CA ARG A 43 8.09 3.42 -1.43
C ARG A 43 7.17 4.08 -2.44
N PHE A 44 6.53 3.30 -3.31
CA PHE A 44 5.48 3.83 -4.17
C PHE A 44 4.33 4.38 -3.33
N PHE A 45 3.77 3.56 -2.44
CA PHE A 45 2.62 3.92 -1.60
C PHE A 45 2.96 4.99 -0.55
N GLU A 46 4.19 5.04 -0.05
CA GLU A 46 4.70 6.14 0.78
C GLU A 46 4.57 7.47 0.05
N LYS A 47 5.04 7.54 -1.21
CA LYS A 47 5.02 8.77 -2.00
C LYS A 47 3.62 9.21 -2.43
N VAL A 48 2.75 8.26 -2.79
CA VAL A 48 1.36 8.60 -3.16
C VAL A 48 0.44 8.73 -1.95
N GLY A 49 0.93 8.47 -0.74
CA GLY A 49 0.17 8.56 0.52
C GLY A 49 -0.90 7.47 0.67
N GLY A 50 -0.63 6.27 0.15
CA GLY A 50 -1.55 5.12 0.16
C GLY A 50 -1.27 4.07 1.22
N LEU A 51 -0.30 4.28 2.12
CA LEU A 51 0.02 3.32 3.18
C LEU A 51 -1.07 3.25 4.26
N ILE A 52 -1.35 2.03 4.73
CA ILE A 52 -2.24 1.77 5.85
C ILE A 52 -1.38 1.49 7.08
N MET A 53 -1.38 2.42 8.02
CA MET A 53 -0.58 2.35 9.25
C MET A 53 -1.48 2.02 10.44
N THR A 54 -1.55 0.76 10.86
CA THR A 54 -2.31 0.35 12.05
C THR A 54 -1.45 0.25 13.30
N GLY A 55 -0.14 0.03 13.13
CA GLY A 55 0.74 -0.48 14.19
C GLY A 55 0.45 -1.97 14.49
N PRO A 56 1.26 -2.59 15.38
CA PRO A 56 1.18 -4.02 15.64
C PRO A 56 -0.11 -4.39 16.37
N SER A 57 -0.90 -5.28 15.76
CA SER A 57 -2.17 -5.77 16.35
C SER A 57 -1.94 -6.88 17.39
N ARG A 58 -0.77 -7.52 17.36
CA ARG A 58 -0.37 -8.68 18.18
C ARG A 58 -1.22 -9.95 17.95
N THR A 59 -1.86 -10.05 16.80
CA THR A 59 -2.55 -11.26 16.33
C THR A 59 -2.35 -11.40 14.83
N ASN A 60 -2.41 -12.61 14.27
CA ASN A 60 -2.31 -12.81 12.83
C ASN A 60 -3.36 -13.84 12.37
N VAL A 61 -4.28 -13.40 11.51
CA VAL A 61 -5.28 -14.24 10.83
C VAL A 61 -5.19 -14.12 9.31
N ASN A 62 -3.98 -13.85 8.81
CA ASN A 62 -3.60 -13.60 7.41
C ASN A 62 -4.13 -12.26 6.87
N ASP A 63 -4.44 -12.22 5.58
CA ASP A 63 -4.77 -11.03 4.82
C ASP A 63 -6.26 -10.74 4.69
N LEU A 64 -6.59 -9.45 4.68
CA LEU A 64 -7.91 -8.95 4.28
C LEU A 64 -7.78 -8.08 3.03
N ASN A 65 -8.78 -8.17 2.15
CA ASN A 65 -8.91 -7.36 0.93
C ASN A 65 -10.33 -6.79 0.85
N TYR A 66 -10.44 -5.49 0.61
CA TYR A 66 -11.71 -4.78 0.50
C TYR A 66 -11.81 -4.11 -0.87
N ILE A 67 -12.95 -4.28 -1.53
CA ILE A 67 -13.26 -3.63 -2.80
C ILE A 67 -14.60 -2.91 -2.64
N PHE A 68 -14.58 -1.59 -2.83
CA PHE A 68 -15.76 -0.75 -2.74
C PHE A 68 -16.18 -0.29 -4.14
N ARG A 69 -17.48 -0.37 -4.42
CA ARG A 69 -18.09 0.22 -5.63
C ARG A 69 -19.29 1.04 -5.18
N PHE A 70 -19.30 2.30 -5.57
CA PHE A 70 -20.38 3.25 -5.29
C PHE A 70 -21.15 3.54 -6.58
#